data_AF-A0A967JI16-F1
#
_entry.id   AF-A0A967JI16-F1
#
_cell.length_a   1.000
_cell.length_b   1.000
_cell.length_c   1.000
_cell.angle_alpha   90.00
_cell.angle_beta   90.00
_cell.angle_gamma   90.00
#
_symmetry.space_group_name_H-M   'P 1'
#
loop_
_entity.id
_entity.type
_entity.pdbx_description
1 polymer ?
#
loop_
_entity_poly.entity_id
_entity_poly.type
_entity_poly.pdbx_seq_one_letter_code
_entity_poly.pdbx_strand_id
1 'polypeptide(L)' 'MSHISANFDRSGLADDPNVAMPLDRLEELAAAGEIGGVSRWHYTFMGAHPLPQMFEETGTEVGRLLAEDGVDVALLVPI' A
#
# COMPACT_ATOMS: atom_id res chain seq x y z
N MET A 1 13.66 0.04 -10.78
CA MET A 1 13.48 -0.16 -9.32
C MET A 1 14.67 0.44 -8.56
N SER A 2 14.43 1.42 -7.69
CA SER A 2 15.45 2.24 -7.00
C SER A 2 15.68 1.87 -5.52
N HIS A 3 15.14 0.74 -5.05
CA HIS A 3 15.28 0.33 -3.65
C HIS A 3 16.76 0.19 -3.27
N ILE A 4 17.17 0.76 -2.13
CA ILE A 4 18.59 0.92 -1.77
C ILE A 4 19.23 -0.34 -1.16
N SER A 5 18.42 -1.24 -0.60
CA SER A 5 18.93 -2.45 0.06
C SER A 5 19.35 -3.52 -0.94
N ALA A 6 20.57 -4.03 -0.80
CA ALA A 6 21.03 -5.19 -1.57
C ALA A 6 20.29 -6.48 -1.20
N ASN A 7 19.75 -6.56 0.02
CA ASN A 7 19.01 -7.73 0.52
C ASN A 7 17.54 -7.74 0.11
N PHE A 8 17.07 -6.69 -0.58
CA PHE A 8 15.72 -6.65 -1.10
C PHE A 8 15.64 -7.49 -2.38
N ASP A 9 14.94 -8.62 -2.32
CA ASP A 9 14.67 -9.43 -3.50
C ASP A 9 13.67 -8.72 -4.41
N ARG A 10 14.11 -8.41 -5.62
CA ARG A 10 13.33 -7.69 -6.63
C ARG A 10 12.70 -8.63 -7.64
N SER A 11 13.05 -9.92 -7.63
CA SER A 11 12.61 -10.87 -8.65
C SER A 11 11.09 -11.01 -8.66
N GLY A 12 10.49 -11.27 -7.49
CA GLY A 12 9.04 -11.36 -7.37
C GLY A 12 8.30 -10.10 -7.81
N LEU A 13 8.86 -8.92 -7.58
CA LEU A 13 8.26 -7.65 -8.01
C LEU A 13 8.45 -7.37 -9.51
N ALA A 14 9.53 -7.88 -10.10
CA ALA A 14 9.74 -7.83 -11.54
C ALA A 14 8.80 -8.80 -12.27
N ASP A 15 8.51 -9.94 -11.66
CA ASP A 15 7.65 -10.98 -12.23
C ASP A 15 6.15 -10.63 -12.07
N ASP A 16 5.73 -10.12 -10.91
CA ASP A 16 4.37 -9.67 -10.65
C ASP A 16 4.32 -8.44 -9.70
N PRO A 17 3.99 -7.24 -10.22
CA PRO A 17 3.80 -6.04 -9.40
C PRO A 17 2.73 -6.17 -8.32
N ASN A 18 1.75 -7.07 -8.50
CA ASN A 18 0.68 -7.30 -7.52
C ASN A 18 1.20 -7.90 -6.21
N VAL A 19 2.45 -8.38 -6.18
CA VAL A 19 3.09 -8.81 -4.92
C VAL A 19 3.34 -7.64 -3.97
N ALA A 20 3.61 -6.43 -4.47
CA ALA A 20 3.75 -5.25 -3.61
C ALA A 20 2.53 -4.33 -3.60
N MET A 21 1.80 -4.28 -4.71
CA MET A 21 0.62 -3.44 -4.82
C MET A 21 -0.45 -4.24 -5.56
N PRO A 22 -1.26 -5.03 -4.83
CA PRO A 22 -2.23 -5.98 -5.40
C PRO A 22 -3.46 -5.28 -6.00
N LEU A 23 -3.25 -4.21 -6.76
CA LEU A 23 -4.30 -3.37 -7.30
C LEU A 23 -5.21 -4.16 -8.24
N ASP A 24 -4.64 -4.98 -9.12
CA ASP A 24 -5.42 -5.78 -10.06
C ASP A 24 -6.30 -6.78 -9.30
N ARG A 25 -5.77 -7.40 -8.23
CA ARG A 25 -6.53 -8.34 -7.39
C ARG A 25 -7.67 -7.64 -6.64
N LEU A 26 -7.45 -6.40 -6.19
CA LEU A 26 -8.51 -5.61 -5.56
C LEU A 26 -9.58 -5.17 -6.57
N GLU A 27 -9.19 -4.80 -7.78
CA GLU A 27 -10.11 -4.47 -8.88
C GLU A 27 -10.94 -5.69 -9.31
N GLU A 28 -10.34 -6.88 -9.34
CA GLU A 28 -11.04 -8.15 -9.58
C GLU A 28 -12.12 -8.42 -8.51
N LEU A 29 -11.81 -8.21 -7.22
CA LEU A 29 -12.78 -8.35 -6.13
C LEU A 29 -13.92 -7.33 -6.25
N ALA A 30 -13.61 -6.09 -6.64
CA ALA A 30 -14.63 -5.07 -6.87
C ALA A 30 -15.52 -5.42 -8.07
N ALA A 31 -14.93 -5.92 -9.16
CA ALA A 31 -15.67 -6.37 -10.35
C ALA A 31 -16.55 -7.60 -10.06
N ALA A 32 -16.12 -8.47 -9.15
CA ALA A 32 -16.91 -9.60 -8.65
C ALA A 32 -18.02 -9.18 -7.66
N GLY A 33 -18.01 -7.92 -7.20
CA GLY A 33 -18.97 -7.39 -6.22
C GLY A 33 -18.72 -7.86 -4.78
N GLU A 34 -17.53 -8.40 -4.49
CA GLU A 34 -17.15 -8.84 -3.14
C GLU A 34 -16.80 -7.66 -2.22
N ILE A 35 -16.29 -6.58 -2.80
CA ILE A 35 -16.06 -5.29 -2.13
C ILE A 35 -16.77 -4.17 -2.89
N GLY A 36 -17.06 -3.06 -2.20
CA GLY A 36 -17.77 -1.92 -2.79
C GLY A 36 -16.96 -1.12 -3.82
N GLY A 37 -15.63 -1.26 -3.82
CA GLY A 37 -14.73 -0.58 -4.73
C GLY A 37 -13.30 -0.52 -4.20
N VAL A 38 -12.42 0.11 -4.97
CA VAL A 38 -11.03 0.38 -4.58
C VAL A 38 -10.85 1.89 -4.43
N SER A 39 -10.13 2.31 -3.38
CA SER A 39 -9.85 3.73 -3.15
C SER A 39 -9.12 4.35 -4.33
N ARG A 40 -9.38 5.63 -4.59
CA ARG A 40 -8.65 6.40 -5.60
C ARG A 40 -7.19 6.65 -5.21
N TRP A 41 -6.91 6.77 -3.91
CA TRP A 41 -5.60 7.14 -3.39
C TRP A 41 -4.96 5.99 -2.60
N HIS A 42 -3.66 5.79 -2.84
CA HIS A 42 -2.84 4.75 -2.23
C HIS A 42 -1.56 5.40 -1.70
N TYR A 43 -1.14 5.00 -0.50
CA TYR A 43 -0.04 5.63 0.22
C TYR A 43 1.08 4.63 0.50
N THR A 44 2.32 5.11 0.51
CA THR A 44 3.51 4.30 0.81
C THR A 44 4.46 5.07 1.71
N PHE A 45 5.25 4.32 2.49
CA PHE A 45 6.24 4.86 3.40
C PHE A 45 7.58 4.16 3.16
N MET A 46 8.69 4.86 3.36
CA MET A 46 10.01 4.23 3.35
C MET A 46 10.21 3.43 4.66
N GLY A 47 10.03 2.12 4.60
CA GLY A 47 10.09 1.24 5.78
C GLY A 47 11.46 1.18 6.47
N ALA A 48 12.55 1.43 5.75
CA ALA A 48 13.92 1.39 6.28
C ALA A 48 14.33 2.69 7.03
N HIS A 49 13.38 3.53 7.45
CA HIS A 49 13.70 4.73 8.21
C HIS A 49 14.10 4.37 9.65
N PRO A 50 15.23 4.87 10.18
CA PRO A 50 15.74 4.49 11.50
C PRO A 50 14.87 4.97 12.68
N LEU A 51 13.97 5.93 12.43
CA LEU A 51 13.07 6.51 13.42
C LEU A 51 11.62 6.38 12.93
N PRO A 52 10.92 5.28 13.23
CA PRO A 52 9.53 5.08 12.77
C PRO A 52 8.54 6.06 13.40
N GLN A 53 8.85 6.61 14.58
CA GLN A 53 8.02 7.62 15.26
C GLN A 53 7.86 8.90 14.44
N MET A 54 8.80 9.17 13.52
CA MET A 54 8.71 10.32 12.61
C MET A 54 7.52 10.22 11.65
N PHE A 55 6.97 9.02 11.45
CA PHE A 55 5.79 8.82 10.61
C PHE A 55 4.47 8.92 11.38
N GLU A 56 4.46 9.16 12.70
CA GLU A 56 3.19 9.23 13.46
C GLU A 56 2.25 10.32 12.92
N GLU A 57 2.78 11.52 12.69
CA GLU A 57 1.99 12.65 12.17
C GLU A 57 1.49 12.35 10.73
N THR A 58 2.38 11.92 9.83
CA THR A 58 2.02 11.60 8.45
C THR A 58 1.08 10.40 8.36
N GLY A 59 1.28 9.37 9.18
CA GLY A 59 0.42 8.20 9.25
C GLY A 59 -0.97 8.53 9.76
N THR A 60 -1.06 9.42 10.77
CA THR A 60 -2.34 9.95 11.25
C THR A 60 -3.06 10.72 10.15
N GLU A 61 -2.34 11.57 9.42
CA GLU A 61 -2.91 12.34 8.31
C GLU A 61 -3.39 11.45 7.16
N VAL A 62 -2.61 10.41 6.79
CA VAL A 62 -3.05 9.41 5.81
C VAL A 62 -4.31 8.70 6.29
N GLY A 63 -4.39 8.33 7.57
CA GLY A 63 -5.59 7.75 8.16
C GLY A 63 -6.81 8.67 8.05
N ARG A 64 -6.63 9.98 8.31
CA ARG A 64 -7.68 11.00 8.15
C ARG A 64 -8.16 11.08 6.70
N LEU A 65 -7.23 11.14 5.74
CA LEU A 65 -7.56 11.21 4.31
C LEU A 65 -8.32 9.97 3.84
N LEU A 66 -7.89 8.77 4.24
CA LEU A 66 -8.59 7.52 3.93
C LEU A 66 -10.01 7.51 4.51
N ALA A 67 -10.19 7.99 5.75
CA ALA A 67 -11.51 8.09 6.36
C ALA A 67 -12.42 9.09 5.63
N GLU A 68 -11.88 10.23 5.18
CA GLU A 68 -12.62 11.22 4.39
C GLU A 68 -13.02 10.71 3.01
N ASP A 69 -12.20 9.86 2.41
CA ASP A 69 -12.51 9.16 1.17
C ASP A 69 -13.50 7.98 1.35
N GLY A 70 -13.96 7.74 2.59
CA GLY A 70 -14.93 6.68 2.90
C GLY A 70 -14.34 5.28 2.84
N VAL A 71 -13.03 5.11 3.07
CA VAL A 71 -12.38 3.80 3.09
C VAL A 71 -12.75 3.05 4.38
N ASP A 72 -13.41 1.90 4.23
CA ASP A 72 -13.77 1.03 5.35
C ASP A 72 -12.62 0.15 5.85
N VAL A 73 -11.71 -0.26 4.94
CA VAL A 73 -10.63 -1.21 5.22
C VAL A 73 -9.34 -0.78 4.52
N ALA A 74 -8.24 -0.75 5.26
CA ALA A 74 -6.90 -0.54 4.73
C ALA A 74 -6.10 -1.86 4.71
N LEU A 75 -5.49 -2.18 3.57
CA LEU A 75 -4.56 -3.30 3.43
C LEU A 75 -3.13 -2.79 3.59
N LEU A 76 -2.42 -3.29 4.60
CA LEU A 76 -1.00 -3.03 4.79
C LEU A 76 -0.17 -4.11 4.11
N VAL A 77 0.58 -3.73 3.07
CA VAL A 77 1.49 -4.64 2.35
C VAL A 77 2.93 -4.39 2.82
N PRO A 78 3.56 -5.34 3.53
CA PRO A 78 4.93 -5.19 3.99
C PRO A 78 5.92 -5.41 2.82
N ILE A 79 6.78 -4.43 2.58
CA ILE A 79 7.84 -4.43 1.55
C ILE A 79 9.17 -4.05 2.19
#